data_AF-A0A3C1HYX2-F1
#
_entry.id   AF-A0A3C1HYX2-F1
#
_cell.length_a   1.000
_cell.length_b   1.000
_cell.length_c   1.000
_cell.angle_alpha   90.00
_cell.angle_beta   90.00
_cell.angle_gamma   90.00
#
_symmetry.space_group_name_H-M   'P 1'
#
loop_
_entity.id
_entity.type
_entity.pdbx_description
1 polymer ?
#
loop_
_entity_poly.entity_id
_entity_poly.type
_entity_poly.pdbx_seq_one_letter_code
_entity_poly.pdbx_strand_id
1 'polypeptide(L)' 'MRDNTVGGVMMDNNEYREYRTGQGVPVSGSYICQSGKRTKLRKDDTFPACPDSGNETLWKHDTLPS' A
#
# COMPACT_ATOMS: atom_id res chain seq x y z
N MET A 1 -25.51 -20.60 27.03
CA MET A 1 -24.77 -20.95 25.80
C MET A 1 -25.33 -20.13 24.65
N ARG A 2 -24.68 -19.00 24.35
CA ARG A 2 -24.83 -18.21 23.13
C ARG A 2 -23.52 -17.42 22.99
N ASP A 3 -22.47 -18.12 22.60
CA ASP A 3 -21.19 -17.54 22.20
C ASP A 3 -21.44 -16.76 20.91
N ASN A 4 -21.68 -15.45 21.03
CA ASN A 4 -21.83 -14.59 19.86
C ASN A 4 -20.46 -13.99 19.54
N THR A 5 -19.79 -14.66 18.63
CA THR A 5 -18.52 -14.30 18.00
C THR A 5 -18.42 -12.80 17.73
N VAL A 6 -17.40 -12.18 18.33
CA VAL A 6 -16.90 -10.87 17.92
C VAL A 6 -16.23 -10.99 16.55
N GLY A 7 -17.03 -10.95 15.48
CA GLY A 7 -16.55 -10.77 14.11
C GLY A 7 -16.35 -9.29 13.85
N GLY A 8 -15.10 -8.83 13.98
CA GLY A 8 -14.68 -7.44 13.93
C GLY A 8 -15.32 -6.65 12.80
N VAL A 9 -16.03 -5.60 13.18
CA VAL A 9 -16.47 -4.51 12.33
C VAL A 9 -15.25 -3.95 11.58
N MET A 10 -15.21 -4.24 10.29
CA MET A 10 -14.47 -3.56 9.23
C MET A 10 -14.53 -2.04 9.41
N MET A 11 -13.53 -1.53 10.13
CA MET A 11 -13.23 -0.13 10.28
C MET A 11 -11.83 0.04 9.68
N ASP A 12 -11.76 0.20 8.36
CA ASP A 12 -10.57 0.60 7.63
C ASP A 12 -10.23 2.08 7.94
N ASN A 13 -10.08 2.38 9.23
CA ASN A 13 -9.61 3.65 9.74
C ASN A 13 -8.09 3.58 9.86
N ASN A 14 -7.42 4.25 8.92
CA ASN A 14 -5.96 4.43 8.90
C ASN A 14 -5.15 3.15 8.67
N GLU A 15 -5.40 2.49 7.53
CA GLU A 15 -4.52 1.41 7.10
C GLU A 15 -3.20 1.99 6.58
N TYR A 16 -2.14 1.72 7.32
CA TYR A 16 -0.75 1.76 6.90
C TYR A 16 -0.56 0.79 5.71
N ARG A 17 -1.07 1.14 4.52
CA ARG A 17 -1.06 0.25 3.36
C ARG A 17 0.31 0.31 2.72
N GLU A 18 1.17 -0.59 3.18
CA GLU A 18 2.37 -1.00 2.48
C GLU A 18 1.98 -1.92 1.32
N TYR A 19 2.33 -1.53 0.10
CA TYR A 19 2.01 -2.27 -1.11
C TYR A 19 3.24 -2.99 -1.64
N ARG A 20 3.13 -4.24 -2.06
CA ARG A 20 4.25 -4.98 -2.66
C ARG A 20 4.39 -4.70 -4.14
N THR A 21 5.58 -4.90 -4.68
CA THR A 21 5.82 -4.95 -6.13
C THR A 21 4.90 -5.97 -6.79
N GLY A 22 4.31 -5.63 -7.93
CA GLY A 22 3.33 -6.44 -8.63
C GLY A 22 1.90 -6.36 -8.07
N GLN A 23 1.68 -5.66 -6.95
CA GLN A 23 0.33 -5.44 -6.44
C GLN A 23 -0.40 -4.35 -7.25
N GLY A 24 -1.72 -4.45 -7.35
CA GLY A 24 -2.54 -3.43 -7.99
C GLY A 24 -2.56 -2.14 -7.18
N VAL A 25 -2.39 -1.02 -7.86
CA VAL A 25 -2.38 0.32 -7.28
C VAL A 25 -3.83 0.75 -7.03
N PRO A 26 -4.24 0.93 -5.76
CA PRO A 26 -5.64 1.23 -5.45
C PRO A 26 -6.04 2.66 -5.83
N VAL A 27 -5.09 3.59 -5.79
CA VAL A 27 -5.32 5.01 -6.06
C VAL A 27 -4.13 5.61 -6.81
N SER A 28 -4.42 6.45 -7.80
CA SER A 28 -3.37 7.19 -8.49
C SER A 28 -2.76 8.22 -7.57
N GLY A 29 -1.44 8.19 -7.41
CA GLY A 29 -0.76 9.03 -6.42
C GLY A 29 0.75 8.93 -6.51
N SER A 30 1.41 9.63 -5.60
CA SER A 30 2.85 9.47 -5.37
C SER A 30 3.05 8.38 -4.32
N TYR A 31 3.90 7.43 -4.65
CA TYR A 31 4.28 6.35 -3.74
C TYR A 31 5.78 6.37 -3.51
N ILE A 32 6.21 6.03 -2.31
CA ILE A 32 7.59 6.00 -1.88
C ILE A 32 7.97 4.55 -1.59
N CYS A 33 9.03 4.05 -2.22
CA CYS A 33 9.56 2.72 -1.91
C CYS A 33 10.35 2.72 -0.59
N GLN A 34 10.74 1.55 -0.09
CA GLN A 34 11.56 1.43 1.13
C GLN A 34 12.90 2.18 1.06
N SER A 35 13.46 2.36 -0.13
CA SER A 35 14.69 3.15 -0.32
C SER A 35 14.48 4.67 -0.20
N GLY A 36 13.22 5.13 -0.06
CA GLY A 36 12.88 6.56 -0.02
C GLY A 36 12.67 7.18 -1.41
N LYS A 37 12.63 6.36 -2.48
CA LYS A 37 12.40 6.85 -3.84
C LYS A 37 10.91 6.99 -4.14
N ARG A 38 10.50 8.18 -4.54
CA ARG A 38 9.13 8.51 -4.96
C ARG A 38 8.90 8.20 -6.43
N THR A 39 7.76 7.59 -6.74
CA THR A 39 7.26 7.31 -8.11
C THR A 39 5.77 7.62 -8.18
N LYS A 40 5.33 8.14 -9.32
CA LYS A 40 3.93 8.45 -9.56
C LYS A 40 3.27 7.25 -10.22
N LEU A 41 2.31 6.65 -9.54
CA LEU A 41 1.58 5.48 -10.03
C LEU A 41 0.13 5.85 -10.31
N ARG A 42 -0.48 5.13 -11.25
CA ARG A 42 -1.87 5.32 -11.62
C ARG A 42 -2.72 4.24 -10.95
N LYS A 43 -3.97 4.58 -10.63
CA LYS A 43 -4.95 3.59 -10.17
C LYS A 43 -5.06 2.50 -11.23
N ASP A 44 -5.22 1.25 -10.79
CA ASP A 44 -5.31 0.06 -11.63
C ASP A 44 -3.97 -0.39 -12.26
N ASP A 45 -2.91 0.41 -12.11
CA ASP A 45 -1.56 0.03 -12.51
C ASP A 45 -0.95 -0.96 -11.50
N THR A 46 0.26 -1.45 -11.75
CA THR A 46 0.96 -2.34 -10.81
C THR A 46 2.18 -1.65 -10.21
N PHE A 47 2.43 -1.90 -8.94
CA PHE A 47 3.62 -1.37 -8.28
C PHE A 47 4.90 -1.94 -8.94
N PRO A 48 5.77 -1.10 -9.54
CA PRO A 48 7.01 -1.57 -10.15
C PRO A 48 8.03 -1.95 -9.08
N ALA A 49 9.13 -2.59 -9.51
CA ALA A 49 10.27 -2.81 -8.64
C ALA A 49 10.90 -1.46 -8.20
N CYS A 50 11.69 -1.48 -7.14
CA CYS A 50 12.37 -0.28 -6.65
C CYS A 50 13.22 0.33 -7.78
N PRO A 51 13.03 1.61 -8.17
CA PRO A 51 13.84 2.21 -9.23
C PRO A 51 15.31 2.40 -8.84
N ASP A 52 15.63 2.27 -7.54
CA ASP A 52 16.98 2.39 -7.01
C ASP A 52 17.72 1.05 -7.05
N SER A 53 17.10 -0.01 -6.52
CA SER A 53 17.74 -1.33 -6.40
C SER A 53 17.33 -2.33 -7.49
N GLY A 54 16.26 -2.06 -8.25
CA GLY A 54 15.68 -2.98 -9.24
C GLY A 54 14.98 -4.21 -8.67
N ASN A 55 14.93 -4.35 -7.34
CA ASN A 55 14.35 -5.50 -6.64
C ASN A 55 12.93 -5.23 -6.15
N GLU A 56 12.21 -6.29 -5.79
CA GLU A 56 10.93 -6.20 -5.11
C GLU A 56 11.05 -5.35 -3.84
N THR A 57 10.10 -4.43 -3.67
CA THR A 57 10.08 -3.48 -2.57
C THR A 57 8.66 -3.21 -2.10
N LEU A 58 8.55 -2.65 -0.89
CA LEU A 58 7.31 -2.11 -0.37
C LEU A 58 7.16 -0.64 -0.74
N TRP A 59 5.95 -0.28 -1.11
CA TRP A 59 5.53 1.06 -1.50
C TRP A 59 4.57 1.63 -0.46
N LYS A 60 4.75 2.90 -0.13
CA LYS A 60 3.91 3.65 0.81
C LYS A 60 3.34 4.85 0.10
N HIS A 61 2.08 5.19 0.36
CA HIS A 61 1.48 6.37 -0.25
C HIS A 61 2.04 7.64 0.43
N ASP A 62 2.62 8.55 -0.34
CA ASP A 62 3.26 9.80 0.14
C ASP A 62 2.25 10.73 0.82
N THR A 63 1.01 10.74 0.35
CA THR A 63 -0.01 11.72 0.72
C THR A 63 -1.01 11.23 1.78
N LEU A 64 -0.82 10.02 2.32
CA LEU A 64 -1.60 9.56 3.48
C LEU A 64 -0.74 9.74 4.75
N PRO A 65 -1.12 10.63 5.67
CA PRO A 65 -0.42 10.75 6.95
C PRO A 65 -0.62 9.43 7.73
N SER A 66 0.49 8.84 8.20
CA SER A 66 0.51 7.64 9.07
C SER A 66 -0.09 7.92 10.44
#